data_AF-A0A840MUB9-F1
#
_entry.id   AF-A0A840MUB9-F1
#
_cell.length_a   1.000
_cell.length_b   1.000
_cell.length_c   1.000
_cell.angle_alpha   90.00
_cell.angle_beta   90.00
_cell.angle_gamma   90.00
#
_symmetry.space_group_name_H-M   'P 1'
#
loop_
_entity.id
_entity.type
_entity.pdbx_description
1 polymer ?
#
loop_
_entity_poly.entity_id
_entity_poly.type
_entity_poly.pdbx_seq_one_letter_code
_entity_poly.pdbx_strand_id
1 'polypeptide(L)'
;MFRTLTCLTTEHDWRLVLLAGLVCFVASVVAVSIFHRAIASQTRARLIWIAIAGAVFGYGVWATHFIAMLAYEPGVSSGYGIALTALSLAAAMILTSCGLAFAANDPSRWRAPIGGGIMGAGIASMHYLGMWALEVPGRVVWSLDLVAASIVLGLLFGYVALLVAIRRSDRWGTLYAALFLTLAIVAHHFTAMGAVEIIPDPTLTPGTLSLSPAVLALAIAGVALSVLGMSFVGVLADRRLALRTRRFEEIIDQLSLARQQNESSQKELQDQKFRLDTAINNMGEGLCMFDAEKRLVICNDRYAEMYRLPPELLKTGTPHHDIIKHRIVNGILKGETSESAATLVMSRLGALPRNETSSRIEELADGRSICVTRQPVAAGLRRTSTSPSNGGLKPGSPIWRSMTRSPICRIACCFGTGWNRLFPSHAGEGRIWQC
;
A
#
# COMPACT_ATOMS: atom_id res chain seq x y z
N MET A 1 -53.30 12.71 26.35
CA MET A 1 -53.46 11.32 25.87
C MET A 1 -54.64 11.18 24.90
N PHE A 2 -55.86 11.63 25.24
CA PHE A 2 -57.02 11.51 24.33
C PHE A 2 -56.87 12.27 23.00
N ARG A 3 -56.35 13.51 23.00
CA ARG A 3 -56.10 14.29 21.76
C ARG A 3 -55.22 13.56 20.74
N THR A 4 -54.14 12.95 21.21
CA THR A 4 -53.19 12.20 20.35
C THR A 4 -53.84 10.95 19.74
N LEU A 5 -54.66 10.24 20.52
CA LEU A 5 -55.40 9.06 20.07
C LEU A 5 -56.47 9.40 19.05
N THR A 6 -57.23 10.48 19.27
CA THR A 6 -58.22 10.98 18.30
C THR A 6 -57.53 11.36 17.00
N CYS A 7 -56.47 12.16 17.06
CA CYS A 7 -55.69 12.55 15.87
C CYS A 7 -55.22 11.33 15.05
N LEU A 8 -54.72 10.28 15.71
CA LEU A 8 -54.25 9.06 15.04
C LEU A 8 -55.37 8.22 14.40
N THR A 9 -56.55 8.18 15.03
CA THR A 9 -57.62 7.23 14.66
C THR A 9 -58.68 7.82 13.74
N THR A 10 -58.90 9.13 13.79
CA THR A 10 -59.98 9.79 13.05
C THR A 10 -59.50 10.78 12.01
N GLU A 11 -58.27 11.29 12.09
CA GLU A 11 -57.78 12.38 11.22
C GLU A 11 -56.69 11.92 10.23
N HIS A 12 -56.28 10.65 10.29
CA HIS A 12 -55.21 10.11 9.43
C HIS A 12 -55.67 8.91 8.58
N ASP A 13 -55.29 8.89 7.31
CA ASP A 13 -55.34 7.67 6.50
C ASP A 13 -54.27 6.67 6.96
N TRP A 14 -54.73 5.57 7.58
CA TRP A 14 -53.87 4.54 8.14
C TRP A 14 -52.91 3.91 7.11
N ARG A 15 -53.26 3.90 5.81
CA ARG A 15 -52.43 3.32 4.75
C ARG A 15 -51.15 4.13 4.56
N LEU A 16 -51.29 5.46 4.53
CA LEU A 16 -50.14 6.37 4.40
C LEU A 16 -49.34 6.45 5.69
N VAL A 17 -49.98 6.33 6.85
CA VAL A 17 -49.28 6.22 8.14
C VAL A 17 -48.40 4.95 8.19
N LEU A 18 -48.92 3.80 7.76
CA LEU A 18 -48.12 2.57 7.68
C LEU A 18 -46.97 2.70 6.68
N LEU A 19 -47.22 3.33 5.52
CA LEU A 19 -46.17 3.62 4.54
C LEU A 19 -45.08 4.52 5.13
N ALA A 20 -45.45 5.60 5.82
CA ALA A 20 -44.52 6.49 6.50
C ALA A 20 -43.68 5.73 7.54
N GLY A 21 -44.31 4.88 8.35
CA GLY A 21 -43.63 4.03 9.32
C GLY A 21 -42.64 3.04 8.67
N LEU A 22 -43.01 2.43 7.55
CA LEU A 22 -42.14 1.52 6.81
C LEU A 22 -40.93 2.26 6.20
N VAL A 23 -41.18 3.40 5.55
CA VAL A 23 -40.12 4.25 4.97
C VAL A 23 -39.17 4.71 6.08
N CYS A 24 -39.71 5.15 7.21
CA CYS A 24 -38.96 5.55 8.39
C CYS A 24 -38.05 4.41 8.90
N PHE A 25 -38.59 3.21 9.03
CA PHE A 25 -37.86 2.04 9.53
C PHE A 25 -36.73 1.65 8.57
N VAL A 26 -37.01 1.57 7.26
CA VAL A 26 -36.01 1.25 6.25
C VAL A 26 -34.91 2.31 6.21
N ALA A 27 -35.25 3.60 6.21
CA ALA A 27 -34.27 4.68 6.23
C ALA A 27 -33.40 4.62 7.50
N SER A 28 -33.98 4.29 8.65
CA SER A 28 -33.26 4.10 9.91
C SER A 28 -32.30 2.91 9.86
N VAL A 29 -32.70 1.76 9.31
CA VAL A 29 -31.83 0.59 9.12
C VAL A 29 -30.66 0.91 8.20
N VAL A 30 -30.92 1.57 7.06
CA VAL A 30 -29.88 1.97 6.11
C VAL A 30 -28.91 2.95 6.76
N ALA A 31 -29.42 3.98 7.45
CA ALA A 31 -28.59 4.96 8.13
C ALA A 31 -27.68 4.33 9.19
N VAL A 32 -28.21 3.45 10.05
CA VAL A 32 -27.40 2.76 11.07
C VAL A 32 -26.37 1.82 10.43
N SER A 33 -26.74 1.11 9.36
CA SER A 33 -25.80 0.25 8.62
C SER A 33 -24.62 1.05 8.05
N ILE A 34 -24.90 2.23 7.47
CA ILE A 34 -23.87 3.13 6.95
C ILE A 34 -23.05 3.74 8.09
N PHE A 35 -23.68 4.07 9.22
CA PHE A 35 -22.99 4.58 10.41
C PHE A 35 -22.01 3.55 11.00
N HIS A 36 -22.41 2.27 11.08
CA HIS A 36 -21.51 1.18 11.49
C HIS A 36 -20.30 1.05 10.56
N ARG A 37 -20.48 1.29 9.26
CA ARG A 37 -19.38 1.38 8.30
C ARG A 37 -18.50 2.61 8.52
N ALA A 38 -19.10 3.74 8.90
CA ALA A 38 -18.38 4.99 9.17
C ALA A 38 -17.40 4.84 10.34
N ILE A 39 -17.84 4.24 11.45
CA ILE A 39 -17.01 4.03 12.65
C ILE A 39 -15.88 3.02 12.40
N ALA A 40 -16.07 2.07 11.47
CA ALA A 40 -15.04 1.12 11.06
C ALA A 40 -14.04 1.69 10.04
N SER A 41 -14.29 2.89 9.50
CA SER A 41 -13.49 3.51 8.43
C SER A 41 -12.43 4.48 8.95
N GLN A 42 -11.38 4.67 8.14
CA GLN A 42 -10.33 5.69 8.31
C GLN A 42 -10.88 7.11 8.24
N THR A 43 -10.17 8.11 8.80
CA THR A 43 -10.67 9.48 9.05
C THR A 43 -11.36 10.17 7.86
N ARG A 44 -10.78 10.11 6.65
CA ARG A 44 -11.40 10.74 5.46
C ARG A 44 -12.65 10.01 4.97
N ALA A 45 -12.60 8.69 4.89
CA ALA A 45 -13.75 7.87 4.47
C ALA A 45 -14.89 7.93 5.51
N ARG A 46 -14.54 8.03 6.80
CA ARG A 46 -15.49 8.22 7.91
C ARG A 46 -16.36 9.45 7.71
N LEU A 47 -15.79 10.60 7.35
CA LEU A 47 -16.56 11.83 7.12
C LEU A 47 -17.56 11.67 5.96
N ILE A 48 -17.16 11.00 4.87
CA ILE A 48 -18.05 10.70 3.74
C ILE A 48 -19.20 9.80 4.20
N TRP A 49 -18.91 8.74 4.95
CA TRP A 49 -19.94 7.83 5.44
C TRP A 49 -20.90 8.48 6.43
N ILE A 50 -20.40 9.36 7.30
CA ILE A 50 -21.25 10.15 8.20
C ILE A 50 -22.18 11.06 7.40
N ALA A 51 -21.66 11.77 6.39
CA ALA A 51 -22.47 12.64 5.55
C ALA A 51 -23.56 11.87 4.80
N ILE A 52 -23.24 10.69 4.25
CA ILE A 52 -24.23 9.83 3.59
C ILE A 52 -25.26 9.30 4.60
N ALA A 53 -24.81 8.79 5.76
CA ALA A 53 -25.72 8.26 6.78
C ALA A 53 -26.68 9.34 7.31
N GLY A 54 -26.16 10.54 7.58
CA GLY A 54 -26.96 11.69 8.03
C GLY A 54 -27.90 12.20 6.94
N ALA A 55 -27.47 12.25 5.68
CA ALA A 55 -28.35 12.61 4.56
C ALA A 55 -29.51 11.60 4.39
N VAL A 56 -29.22 10.29 4.46
CA VAL A 56 -30.23 9.23 4.39
C VAL A 56 -31.20 9.31 5.56
N PHE A 57 -30.68 9.45 6.78
CA PHE A 57 -31.53 9.54 7.96
C PHE A 57 -32.37 10.81 7.93
N GLY A 58 -31.76 11.98 7.70
CA GLY A 58 -32.44 13.27 7.62
C GLY A 58 -33.53 13.30 6.53
N TYR A 59 -33.25 12.73 5.35
CA TYR A 59 -34.29 12.49 4.34
C TYR A 59 -35.40 11.58 4.88
N GLY A 60 -35.05 10.47 5.55
CA GLY A 60 -36.01 9.58 6.16
C GLY A 60 -36.93 10.28 7.16
N VAL A 61 -36.39 11.15 8.03
CA VAL A 61 -37.19 11.97 8.96
C VAL A 61 -38.15 12.86 8.16
N TRP A 62 -37.62 13.62 7.20
CA TRP A 62 -38.39 14.58 6.40
C TRP A 62 -39.50 13.90 5.58
N ALA A 63 -39.18 12.81 4.89
CA ALA A 63 -40.13 12.02 4.12
C ALA A 63 -41.22 11.44 5.03
N THR A 64 -40.84 10.90 6.19
CA THR A 64 -41.83 10.35 7.15
C THR A 64 -42.81 11.42 7.60
N HIS A 65 -42.31 12.61 7.95
CA HIS A 65 -43.17 13.73 8.37
C HIS A 65 -44.13 14.15 7.26
N PHE A 66 -43.65 14.38 6.04
CA PHE A 66 -44.52 14.85 4.96
C PHE A 66 -45.44 13.76 4.41
N ILE A 67 -45.03 12.48 4.40
CA ILE A 67 -45.96 11.36 4.09
C ILE A 67 -47.07 11.28 5.15
N ALA A 68 -46.74 11.48 6.44
CA ALA A 68 -47.74 11.52 7.49
C ALA A 68 -48.65 12.76 7.40
N MET A 69 -48.11 13.93 7.00
CA MET A 69 -48.92 15.12 6.72
C MET A 69 -49.83 14.95 5.50
N LEU A 70 -49.40 14.19 4.48
CA LEU A 70 -50.27 13.80 3.36
C LEU A 70 -51.38 12.84 3.79
N ALA A 71 -51.17 12.09 4.87
CA ALA A 71 -52.18 11.23 5.49
C ALA A 71 -53.18 12.03 6.35
N TYR A 72 -52.80 13.23 6.79
CA TYR A 72 -53.59 14.07 7.68
C TYR A 72 -54.64 14.86 6.89
N GLU A 73 -55.91 14.68 7.24
CA GLU A 73 -57.05 15.32 6.57
C GLU A 73 -57.75 16.33 7.50
N PRO A 74 -57.31 17.60 7.54
CA PRO A 74 -57.88 18.61 8.43
C PRO A 74 -59.26 19.14 7.98
N GLY A 75 -59.85 18.58 6.91
CA GLY A 75 -61.13 19.03 6.34
C GLY A 75 -61.08 20.36 5.58
N VAL A 76 -59.89 20.95 5.42
CA VAL A 76 -59.64 22.19 4.66
C VAL A 76 -58.52 21.99 3.64
N SER A 77 -58.49 22.80 2.58
CA SER A 77 -57.40 22.76 1.60
C SER A 77 -56.07 23.13 2.24
N SER A 78 -55.04 22.29 2.07
CA SER A 78 -53.69 22.51 2.59
C SER A 78 -52.66 22.66 1.47
N GLY A 79 -51.73 23.60 1.64
CA GLY A 79 -50.52 23.76 0.83
C GLY A 79 -49.25 23.77 1.69
N TYR A 80 -48.08 23.79 1.05
CA TYR A 80 -46.80 23.81 1.75
C TYR A 80 -45.82 24.83 1.16
N GLY A 81 -45.36 25.80 1.95
CA GLY A 81 -44.40 26.80 1.51
C GLY A 81 -43.06 26.17 1.07
N ILE A 82 -42.62 26.46 -0.15
CA ILE A 82 -41.44 25.83 -0.77
C ILE A 82 -40.17 26.05 0.08
N ALA A 83 -39.94 27.29 0.52
CA ALA A 83 -38.71 27.68 1.22
C ALA A 83 -38.55 26.96 2.57
N LEU A 84 -39.61 26.95 3.39
CA LEU A 84 -39.59 26.28 4.70
C LEU A 84 -39.56 24.75 4.55
N THR A 85 -40.23 24.20 3.53
CA THR A 85 -40.13 22.78 3.20
C THR A 85 -38.70 22.38 2.88
N ALA A 86 -37.99 23.14 2.04
CA ALA A 86 -36.59 22.90 1.72
C ALA A 86 -35.66 23.12 2.93
N LEU A 87 -35.91 24.16 3.73
CA LEU A 87 -35.13 24.45 4.94
C LEU A 87 -35.28 23.34 6.00
N SER A 88 -36.49 22.78 6.16
CA SER A 88 -36.73 21.66 7.08
C SER A 88 -35.92 20.42 6.68
N LEU A 89 -35.84 20.09 5.38
CA LEU A 89 -35.01 19.01 4.85
C LEU A 89 -33.52 19.26 5.13
N ALA A 90 -33.03 20.47 4.82
CA ALA A 90 -31.64 20.83 5.05
C ALA A 90 -31.28 20.77 6.55
N ALA A 91 -32.14 21.29 7.42
CA ALA A 91 -31.97 21.24 8.86
C ALA A 91 -31.88 19.80 9.37
N ALA A 92 -32.77 18.91 8.92
CA ALA A 92 -32.71 17.48 9.24
C ALA A 92 -31.39 16.85 8.82
N MET A 93 -30.98 17.02 7.56
CA MET A 93 -29.74 16.42 7.04
C MET A 93 -28.50 16.92 7.78
N ILE A 94 -28.43 18.22 8.07
CA ILE A 94 -27.28 18.83 8.77
C ILE A 94 -27.23 18.37 10.23
N LEU A 95 -28.31 18.52 10.99
CA LEU A 95 -28.31 18.20 12.42
C LEU A 95 -28.09 16.71 12.67
N THR A 96 -28.68 15.85 11.84
CA THR A 96 -28.46 14.40 11.97
C THR A 96 -27.04 14.00 11.59
N SER A 97 -26.46 14.61 10.54
CA SER A 97 -25.03 14.42 10.21
C SER A 97 -24.12 14.89 11.35
N CYS A 98 -24.42 16.04 11.98
CA CYS A 98 -23.68 16.54 13.15
C CYS A 98 -23.79 15.58 14.34
N GLY A 99 -24.97 15.05 14.62
CA GLY A 99 -25.17 14.06 15.69
C GLY A 99 -24.36 12.78 15.47
N LEU A 100 -24.37 12.25 14.25
CA LEU A 100 -23.57 11.09 13.86
C LEU A 100 -22.06 11.40 13.89
N ALA A 101 -21.63 12.58 13.43
CA ALA A 101 -20.23 13.00 13.50
C ALA A 101 -19.74 13.10 14.95
N PHE A 102 -20.56 13.68 15.82
CA PHE A 102 -20.25 13.80 17.23
C PHE A 102 -20.09 12.43 17.91
N ALA A 103 -20.94 11.47 17.52
CA ALA A 103 -20.91 10.09 17.98
C ALA A 103 -19.70 9.29 17.46
N ALA A 104 -19.21 9.57 16.25
CA ALA A 104 -18.18 8.76 15.56
C ALA A 104 -16.72 9.15 15.85
N ASN A 105 -16.48 10.31 16.46
CA ASN A 105 -15.13 10.89 16.52
C ASN A 105 -14.24 10.43 17.69
N ASP A 106 -14.77 9.73 18.72
CA ASP A 106 -13.99 9.44 19.94
C ASP A 106 -14.59 8.25 20.73
N PRO A 107 -13.76 7.35 21.30
CA PRO A 107 -14.19 6.16 22.05
C PRO A 107 -14.99 6.40 23.34
N SER A 108 -15.23 7.65 23.75
CA SER A 108 -16.04 7.94 24.94
C SER A 108 -17.48 7.41 24.82
N ARG A 109 -17.87 6.55 25.78
CA ARG A 109 -19.20 5.91 25.89
C ARG A 109 -20.38 6.89 25.98
N TRP A 110 -20.13 8.17 26.27
CA TRP A 110 -21.16 9.20 26.45
C TRP A 110 -21.40 10.04 25.18
N ARG A 111 -20.47 10.04 24.22
CA ARG A 111 -20.61 10.87 23.01
C ARG A 111 -21.67 10.33 22.06
N ALA A 112 -21.73 9.01 21.88
CA ALA A 112 -22.74 8.38 21.06
C ALA A 112 -24.18 8.72 21.51
N PRO A 113 -24.55 8.53 22.78
CA PRO A 113 -25.90 8.88 23.21
C PRO A 113 -26.18 10.40 23.16
N ILE A 114 -25.20 11.28 23.42
CA ILE A 114 -25.36 12.73 23.20
C ILE A 114 -25.57 13.05 21.72
N GLY A 115 -24.83 12.39 20.83
CA GLY A 115 -25.03 12.48 19.37
C GLY A 115 -26.43 12.03 18.95
N GLY A 116 -26.96 11.00 19.60
CA GLY A 116 -28.36 10.59 19.45
C GLY A 116 -29.36 11.64 19.92
N GLY A 117 -29.07 12.34 21.02
CA GLY A 117 -29.82 13.52 21.44
C GLY A 117 -29.79 14.64 20.40
N ILE A 118 -28.63 14.93 19.79
CA ILE A 118 -28.52 15.92 18.70
C ILE A 118 -29.37 15.49 17.48
N MET A 119 -29.38 14.20 17.14
CA MET A 119 -30.29 13.68 16.11
C MET A 119 -31.75 13.89 16.49
N GLY A 120 -32.13 13.65 17.75
CA GLY A 120 -33.47 13.93 18.29
C GLY A 120 -33.86 15.41 18.18
N ALA A 121 -32.91 16.32 18.42
CA ALA A 121 -33.12 17.76 18.19
C ALA A 121 -33.33 18.04 16.70
N GLY A 122 -32.61 17.35 15.81
CA GLY A 122 -32.85 17.41 14.36
C GLY A 122 -34.24 16.94 13.93
N ILE A 123 -34.77 15.89 14.56
CA ILE A 123 -36.16 15.43 14.35
C ILE A 123 -37.14 16.55 14.72
N ALA A 124 -36.97 17.14 15.91
CA ALA A 124 -37.83 18.22 16.37
C ALA A 124 -37.74 19.48 15.49
N SER A 125 -36.52 19.93 15.17
CA SER A 125 -36.30 21.09 14.31
C SER A 125 -36.95 20.89 12.94
N MET A 126 -36.78 19.72 12.32
CA MET A 126 -37.43 19.43 11.05
C MET A 126 -38.94 19.44 11.17
N HIS A 127 -39.50 18.75 12.17
CA HIS A 127 -40.94 18.67 12.35
C HIS A 127 -41.59 20.05 12.49
N TYR A 128 -41.08 20.91 13.38
CA TYR A 128 -41.66 22.24 13.59
C TYR A 128 -41.41 23.19 12.42
N LEU A 129 -40.26 23.11 11.73
CA LEU A 129 -40.04 23.84 10.48
C LEU A 129 -41.01 23.38 9.38
N GLY A 130 -41.28 22.07 9.29
CA GLY A 130 -42.25 21.49 8.37
C GLY A 130 -43.68 21.93 8.68
N MET A 131 -44.03 21.99 9.96
CA MET A 131 -45.33 22.52 10.40
C MET A 131 -45.47 24.03 10.18
N TRP A 132 -44.39 24.81 10.27
CA TRP A 132 -44.40 26.21 9.82
C TRP A 132 -44.50 26.37 8.31
N ALA A 133 -44.15 25.34 7.53
CA ALA A 133 -44.37 25.34 6.10
C ALA A 133 -45.83 25.07 5.73
N LEU A 134 -46.65 24.53 6.64
CA LEU A 134 -48.05 24.21 6.38
C LEU A 134 -48.86 25.50 6.18
N GLU A 135 -49.47 25.64 5.01
CA GLU A 135 -50.38 26.72 4.66
C GLU A 135 -51.81 26.19 4.67
N VAL A 136 -52.61 26.66 5.62
CA VAL A 136 -54.03 26.34 5.76
C VAL A 136 -54.83 27.63 5.97
N PRO A 137 -56.11 27.69 5.58
CA PRO A 137 -56.98 28.85 5.81
C PRO A 137 -57.42 28.91 7.29
N GLY A 138 -56.44 29.12 8.18
CA GLY A 138 -56.64 29.10 9.62
C GLY A 138 -55.35 29.37 10.39
N ARG A 139 -55.49 29.63 11.68
CA ARG A 139 -54.37 29.85 12.60
C ARG A 139 -54.05 28.56 13.33
N VAL A 140 -52.76 28.19 13.32
CA VAL A 140 -52.24 27.01 14.02
C VAL A 140 -51.85 27.42 15.44
N VAL A 141 -52.54 26.86 16.43
CA VAL A 141 -52.26 27.06 17.86
C VAL A 141 -51.64 25.78 18.44
N TRP A 142 -50.74 25.94 19.41
CA TRP A 142 -49.93 24.85 19.96
C TRP A 142 -50.12 24.70 21.47
N SER A 143 -50.31 23.46 21.92
CA SER A 143 -50.17 23.09 23.33
C SER A 143 -48.69 22.94 23.68
N LEU A 144 -48.16 23.84 24.51
CA LEU A 144 -46.75 23.85 24.90
C LEU A 144 -46.32 22.58 25.64
N ASP A 145 -47.22 21.96 26.42
CA ASP A 145 -46.94 20.72 27.16
C ASP A 145 -46.66 19.55 26.22
N LEU A 146 -47.47 19.40 25.16
CA LEU A 146 -47.30 18.34 24.16
C LEU A 146 -46.12 18.63 23.23
N VAL A 147 -45.84 19.91 22.95
CA VAL A 147 -44.60 20.32 22.26
C VAL A 147 -43.38 19.88 23.07
N ALA A 148 -43.30 20.24 24.35
CA ALA A 148 -42.19 19.85 25.21
C ALA A 148 -42.08 18.32 25.33
N ALA A 149 -43.19 17.61 25.53
CA ALA A 149 -43.22 16.15 25.62
C ALA A 149 -42.69 15.49 24.33
N SER A 150 -43.12 15.96 23.15
CA SER A 150 -42.66 15.41 21.88
C SER A 150 -41.14 15.59 21.69
N ILE A 151 -40.59 16.76 22.05
CA ILE A 151 -39.15 17.05 21.98
C ILE A 151 -38.40 16.07 22.89
N VAL A 152 -38.84 15.92 24.14
CA VAL A 152 -38.23 14.99 25.10
C VAL A 152 -38.24 13.55 24.58
N LEU A 153 -39.34 13.09 24.00
CA LEU A 153 -39.43 11.74 23.41
C LEU A 153 -38.43 11.55 22.25
N GLY A 154 -38.34 12.52 21.35
CA GLY A 154 -37.38 12.50 20.24
C GLY A 154 -35.93 12.45 20.73
N LEU A 155 -35.58 13.27 21.72
CA LEU A 155 -34.25 13.28 22.35
C LEU A 155 -33.93 11.96 23.04
N LEU A 156 -34.86 11.42 23.84
CA LEU A 156 -34.66 10.22 24.64
C LEU A 156 -34.50 8.98 23.76
N PHE A 157 -35.38 8.77 22.79
CA PHE A 157 -35.27 7.63 21.90
C PHE A 157 -34.06 7.75 20.95
N GLY A 158 -33.73 8.96 20.49
CA GLY A 158 -32.49 9.22 19.76
C GLY A 158 -31.25 8.86 20.58
N TYR A 159 -31.21 9.28 21.85
CA TYR A 159 -30.14 8.95 22.80
C TYR A 159 -29.96 7.43 22.94
N VAL A 160 -31.06 6.71 23.19
CA VAL A 160 -31.04 5.24 23.34
C VAL A 160 -30.63 4.57 22.03
N ALA A 161 -31.09 5.06 20.89
CA ALA A 161 -30.76 4.48 19.60
C ALA A 161 -29.25 4.46 19.32
N LEU A 162 -28.55 5.59 19.50
CA LEU A 162 -27.10 5.61 19.26
C LEU A 162 -26.31 4.91 20.37
N LEU A 163 -26.84 4.85 21.58
CA LEU A 163 -26.28 4.03 22.65
C LEU A 163 -26.29 2.55 22.27
N VAL A 164 -27.37 2.06 21.67
CA VAL A 164 -27.49 0.69 21.17
C VAL A 164 -26.57 0.49 19.96
N ALA A 165 -26.59 1.42 19.01
CA ALA A 165 -25.80 1.34 17.78
C ALA A 165 -24.29 1.22 18.06
N ILE A 166 -23.75 1.94 19.05
CA ILE A 166 -22.33 1.87 19.37
C ILE A 166 -21.95 0.62 20.19
N ARG A 167 -22.88 0.07 20.98
CA ARG A 167 -22.63 -1.11 21.82
C ARG A 167 -22.75 -2.41 21.05
N ARG A 168 -23.52 -2.44 19.96
CA ARG A 168 -23.80 -3.63 19.17
C ARG A 168 -23.72 -3.32 17.68
N SER A 169 -22.69 -3.86 17.02
CA SER A 169 -22.47 -3.75 15.58
C SER A 169 -22.97 -4.96 14.78
N ASP A 170 -23.63 -5.92 15.44
CA ASP A 170 -24.27 -7.05 14.76
C ASP A 170 -25.60 -6.65 14.14
N ARG A 171 -26.13 -7.49 13.23
CA ARG A 171 -27.42 -7.25 12.55
C ARG A 171 -28.56 -6.92 13.53
N TRP A 172 -28.57 -7.52 14.72
CA TRP A 172 -29.57 -7.24 15.75
C TRP A 172 -29.38 -5.87 16.38
N GLY A 173 -28.12 -5.45 16.65
CA GLY A 173 -27.82 -4.10 17.07
C GLY A 173 -28.32 -3.03 16.09
N THR A 174 -28.13 -3.27 14.79
CA THR A 174 -28.68 -2.41 13.73
C THR A 174 -30.21 -2.33 13.79
N LEU A 175 -30.89 -3.48 13.91
CA LEU A 175 -32.36 -3.52 13.98
C LEU A 175 -32.91 -2.82 15.22
N TYR A 176 -32.32 -3.05 16.40
CA TYR A 176 -32.76 -2.40 17.63
C TYR A 176 -32.50 -0.88 17.62
N ALA A 177 -31.34 -0.44 17.13
CA ALA A 177 -31.06 0.98 16.98
C ALA A 177 -32.02 1.65 15.99
N ALA A 178 -32.30 1.01 14.85
CA ALA A 178 -33.25 1.50 13.87
C ALA A 178 -34.68 1.55 14.42
N LEU A 179 -35.08 0.57 15.23
CA LEU A 179 -36.36 0.58 15.92
C LEU A 179 -36.48 1.78 16.86
N PHE A 180 -35.46 2.07 17.68
CA PHE A 180 -35.46 3.24 18.54
C PHE A 180 -35.44 4.57 17.77
N LEU A 181 -34.71 4.67 16.65
CA LEU A 181 -34.80 5.86 15.79
C LEU A 181 -36.20 6.03 15.20
N THR A 182 -36.83 4.93 14.78
CA THR A 182 -38.20 4.94 14.27
C THR A 182 -39.18 5.39 15.36
N LEU A 183 -39.03 4.86 16.58
CA LEU A 183 -39.81 5.30 17.74
C LEU A 183 -39.57 6.78 18.06
N ALA A 184 -38.33 7.27 17.93
CA ALA A 184 -38.03 8.69 18.12
C ALA A 184 -38.83 9.57 17.16
N ILE A 185 -38.89 9.20 15.87
CA ILE A 185 -39.61 9.96 14.84
C ILE A 185 -41.12 9.85 15.03
N VAL A 186 -41.64 8.63 15.17
CA VAL A 186 -43.09 8.35 15.26
C VAL A 186 -43.67 8.92 16.56
N ALA A 187 -43.03 8.68 17.70
CA ALA A 187 -43.51 9.19 18.99
C ALA A 187 -43.43 10.71 19.05
N HIS A 188 -42.36 11.32 18.52
CA HIS A 188 -42.27 12.77 18.40
C HIS A 188 -43.40 13.32 17.52
N HIS A 189 -43.52 12.81 16.28
CA HIS A 189 -44.45 13.32 15.28
C HIS A 189 -45.90 13.29 15.78
N PHE A 190 -46.39 12.14 16.25
CA PHE A 190 -47.80 12.05 16.66
C PHE A 190 -48.09 12.80 17.95
N THR A 191 -47.14 12.86 18.89
CA THR A 191 -47.29 13.69 20.09
C THR A 191 -47.37 15.18 19.73
N ALA A 192 -46.55 15.61 18.78
CA ALA A 192 -46.53 16.99 18.29
C ALA A 192 -47.77 17.34 17.45
N MET A 193 -48.26 16.42 16.61
CA MET A 193 -49.55 16.60 15.91
C MET A 193 -50.72 16.70 16.88
N GLY A 194 -50.72 15.91 17.96
CA GLY A 194 -51.72 16.04 19.03
C GLY A 194 -51.64 17.38 19.79
N ALA A 195 -50.57 18.16 19.61
CA ALA A 195 -50.41 19.50 20.18
C ALA A 195 -51.06 20.60 19.32
N VAL A 196 -51.39 20.29 18.06
CA VAL A 196 -51.88 21.24 17.07
C VAL A 196 -53.39 21.41 17.17
N GLU A 197 -53.85 22.65 17.11
CA GLU A 197 -55.26 23.00 16.94
C GLU A 197 -55.36 24.05 15.82
N ILE A 198 -56.12 23.76 14.77
CA ILE A 198 -56.32 24.67 13.64
C ILE A 198 -57.63 25.41 13.86
N ILE A 199 -57.56 26.72 14.08
CA ILE A 199 -58.73 27.60 14.17
C ILE A 199 -59.00 28.15 12.77
N PRO A 200 -60.09 27.77 12.08
CA PRO A 200 -60.37 28.23 10.72
C PRO A 200 -60.52 29.75 10.65
N ASP A 201 -59.86 30.36 9.67
CA ASP A 201 -59.92 31.80 9.41
C ASP A 201 -59.97 31.99 7.88
N PRO A 202 -61.18 32.14 7.30
CA PRO A 202 -61.36 32.19 5.85
C PRO A 202 -60.84 33.48 5.21
N THR A 203 -60.36 34.44 6.02
CA THR A 203 -59.74 35.68 5.52
C THR A 203 -58.29 35.47 5.09
N LEU A 204 -57.67 34.35 5.49
CA LEU A 204 -56.31 34.00 5.11
C LEU A 204 -56.30 33.25 3.77
N THR A 205 -55.67 33.83 2.76
CA THR A 205 -55.43 33.16 1.48
C THR A 205 -54.08 32.43 1.49
N PRO A 206 -53.97 31.24 0.88
CA PRO A 206 -52.70 30.53 0.73
C PRO A 206 -51.63 31.38 0.03
N GLY A 207 -50.35 31.11 0.31
CA GLY A 207 -49.23 31.80 -0.32
C GLY A 207 -49.17 31.52 -1.83
N THR A 208 -48.60 32.48 -2.58
CA THR A 208 -48.45 32.39 -4.05
C THR A 208 -47.41 31.36 -4.51
N LEU A 209 -46.53 30.90 -3.62
CA LEU A 209 -45.43 29.96 -3.86
C LEU A 209 -45.55 28.73 -2.95
N SER A 210 -46.60 27.94 -3.16
CA SER A 210 -46.94 26.75 -2.38
C SER A 210 -46.86 25.47 -3.21
N LEU A 211 -46.42 24.38 -2.56
CA LEU A 211 -46.48 23.03 -3.09
C LEU A 211 -47.85 22.45 -2.79
N SER A 212 -48.51 21.93 -3.83
CA SER A 212 -49.70 21.10 -3.64
C SER A 212 -49.30 19.72 -3.08
N PRO A 213 -50.22 19.00 -2.43
CA PRO A 213 -49.98 17.63 -1.95
C PRO A 213 -49.39 16.69 -3.02
N ALA A 214 -49.85 16.80 -4.26
CA ALA A 214 -49.34 15.99 -5.38
C ALA A 214 -47.89 16.33 -5.75
N VAL A 215 -47.54 17.63 -5.83
CA VAL A 215 -46.17 18.06 -6.13
C VAL A 215 -45.24 17.69 -4.98
N LEU A 216 -45.70 17.80 -3.73
CA LEU A 216 -44.94 17.36 -2.56
C LEU A 216 -44.66 15.85 -2.60
N ALA A 217 -45.65 15.02 -2.96
CA ALA A 217 -45.44 13.58 -3.13
C ALA A 217 -44.38 13.25 -4.21
N LEU A 218 -44.42 13.96 -5.34
CA LEU A 218 -43.39 13.86 -6.39
C LEU A 218 -42.01 14.32 -5.89
N ALA A 219 -41.95 15.39 -5.10
CA ALA A 219 -40.72 15.86 -4.50
C ALA A 219 -40.13 14.82 -3.54
N ILE A 220 -40.96 14.17 -2.72
CA ILE A 220 -40.54 13.08 -1.83
C ILE A 220 -39.90 11.94 -2.63
N ALA A 221 -40.53 11.51 -3.72
CA ALA A 221 -40.00 10.46 -4.59
C ALA A 221 -38.69 10.88 -5.29
N GLY A 222 -38.62 12.12 -5.80
CA GLY A 222 -37.42 12.66 -6.46
C GLY A 222 -36.22 12.75 -5.52
N VAL A 223 -36.43 13.22 -4.29
CA VAL A 223 -35.36 13.26 -3.26
C VAL A 223 -35.00 11.84 -2.82
N ALA A 224 -35.94 10.89 -2.77
CA ALA A 224 -35.63 9.48 -2.51
C ALA A 224 -34.62 8.93 -3.52
N LEU A 225 -34.89 9.16 -4.80
CA LEU A 225 -34.04 8.67 -5.90
C LEU A 225 -32.66 9.31 -5.86
N SER A 226 -32.55 10.60 -5.54
CA SER A 226 -31.25 11.28 -5.43
C SER A 226 -30.44 10.76 -4.24
N VAL A 227 -31.06 10.53 -3.07
CA VAL A 227 -30.42 9.96 -1.88
C VAL A 227 -29.97 8.51 -2.12
N LEU A 228 -30.79 7.69 -2.79
CA LEU A 228 -30.41 6.34 -3.20
C LEU A 228 -29.26 6.35 -4.20
N GLY A 229 -29.30 7.25 -5.19
CA GLY A 229 -28.23 7.44 -6.17
C GLY A 229 -26.90 7.83 -5.52
N MET A 230 -26.91 8.83 -4.62
CA MET A 230 -25.73 9.25 -3.87
C MET A 230 -25.18 8.13 -2.98
N SER A 231 -26.05 7.38 -2.31
CA SER A 231 -25.65 6.22 -1.49
C SER A 231 -24.99 5.14 -2.34
N PHE A 232 -25.54 4.86 -3.52
CA PHE A 232 -24.96 3.90 -4.47
C PHE A 232 -23.58 4.35 -4.98
N VAL A 233 -23.44 5.62 -5.38
CA VAL A 233 -22.15 6.20 -5.77
C VAL A 233 -21.13 6.14 -4.64
N GLY A 234 -21.53 6.41 -3.39
CA GLY A 234 -20.69 6.27 -2.21
C GLY A 234 -20.18 4.83 -2.02
N VAL A 235 -21.04 3.83 -2.17
CA VAL A 235 -20.66 2.41 -2.13
C VAL A 235 -19.69 2.04 -3.24
N LEU A 236 -19.90 2.55 -4.46
CA LEU A 236 -18.99 2.31 -5.58
C LEU A 236 -17.62 2.98 -5.37
N ALA A 237 -17.60 4.21 -4.86
CA ALA A 237 -16.37 4.94 -4.56
C ALA A 237 -15.55 4.22 -3.49
N ASP A 238 -16.19 3.72 -2.43
CA ASP A 238 -15.50 2.96 -1.38
C ASP A 238 -14.93 1.64 -1.89
N ARG A 239 -15.69 0.90 -2.72
CA ARG A 239 -15.17 -0.31 -3.38
C ARG A 239 -13.91 -0.02 -4.21
N ARG A 240 -13.90 1.11 -4.95
CA ARG A 240 -12.73 1.53 -5.74
C ARG A 240 -11.55 1.92 -4.85
N LEU A 241 -11.80 2.62 -3.74
CA LEU A 241 -10.75 3.00 -2.79
C LEU A 241 -10.15 1.78 -2.09
N ALA A 242 -10.97 0.84 -1.62
CA ALA A 242 -10.52 -0.40 -1.00
C ALA A 242 -9.65 -1.24 -1.95
N LEU A 243 -10.01 -1.31 -3.24
CA LEU A 243 -9.19 -1.98 -4.25
C LEU A 243 -7.85 -1.27 -4.49
N ARG A 244 -7.81 0.06 -4.48
CA ARG A 244 -6.56 0.82 -4.59
C ARG A 244 -5.65 0.57 -3.40
N THR A 245 -6.18 0.54 -2.18
CA THR A 245 -5.41 0.26 -0.97
C THR A 245 -4.77 -1.13 -1.04
N ARG A 246 -5.52 -2.17 -1.44
CA ARG A 246 -4.96 -3.52 -1.61
C ARG A 246 -3.84 -3.58 -2.65
N ARG A 247 -4.01 -2.91 -3.80
CA ARG A 247 -2.95 -2.84 -4.81
C ARG A 247 -1.69 -2.16 -4.31
N PHE A 248 -1.83 -1.11 -3.49
CA PHE A 248 -0.68 -0.45 -2.88
C PHE A 248 0.05 -1.38 -1.92
N GLU A 249 -0.67 -2.15 -1.11
CA GLU A 249 -0.10 -3.14 -0.19
C GLU A 249 0.66 -4.25 -0.96
N GLU A 250 0.06 -4.78 -2.03
CA GLU A 250 0.72 -5.75 -2.94
C GLU A 250 2.01 -5.19 -3.58
N ILE A 251 2.00 -3.93 -4.03
CA ILE A 251 3.17 -3.28 -4.62
C ILE A 251 4.29 -3.12 -3.58
N ILE A 252 3.95 -2.74 -2.34
CA ILE A 252 4.92 -2.59 -1.25
C ILE A 252 5.57 -3.95 -0.95
N ASP A 253 4.78 -5.01 -0.87
CA ASP A 253 5.29 -6.37 -0.64
C ASP A 253 6.19 -6.82 -1.79
N GLN A 254 5.80 -6.59 -3.05
CA GLN A 254 6.63 -6.90 -4.22
C GLN A 254 7.96 -6.13 -4.22
N LEU A 255 7.93 -4.85 -3.88
CA LEU A 255 9.15 -4.03 -3.77
C LEU A 255 10.06 -4.54 -2.64
N SER A 256 9.48 -4.97 -1.52
CA SER A 256 10.27 -5.52 -0.41
C SER A 256 10.98 -6.83 -0.79
N LEU A 257 10.29 -7.72 -1.50
CA LEU A 257 10.84 -8.99 -2.01
C LEU A 257 11.91 -8.76 -3.08
N ALA A 258 11.65 -7.86 -4.04
CA ALA A 258 12.61 -7.51 -5.07
C ALA A 258 13.89 -6.90 -4.48
N ARG A 259 13.74 -6.06 -3.44
CA ARG A 259 14.89 -5.51 -2.70
C ARG A 259 15.70 -6.61 -2.01
N GLN A 260 15.03 -7.54 -1.33
CA GLN A 260 15.70 -8.66 -0.66
C GLN A 260 16.44 -9.57 -1.66
N GLN A 261 15.86 -9.83 -2.83
CA GLN A 261 16.54 -10.57 -3.90
C GLN A 261 17.78 -9.85 -4.42
N ASN A 262 17.71 -8.53 -4.62
CA ASN A 262 18.87 -7.75 -5.03
C ASN A 262 19.98 -7.77 -3.99
N GLU A 263 19.65 -7.61 -2.70
CA GLU A 263 20.62 -7.67 -1.61
C GLU A 263 21.28 -9.06 -1.51
N SER A 264 20.49 -10.14 -1.67
CA SER A 264 21.02 -11.51 -1.72
C SER A 264 21.95 -11.73 -2.92
N SER A 265 21.55 -11.27 -4.10
CA SER A 265 22.35 -11.43 -5.32
C SER A 265 23.66 -10.64 -5.25
N GLN A 266 23.63 -9.44 -4.66
CA GLN A 266 24.84 -8.65 -4.40
C GLN A 266 25.78 -9.36 -3.43
N LYS A 267 25.24 -9.95 -2.35
CA LYS A 267 26.04 -10.71 -1.39
C LYS A 267 26.68 -11.95 -2.01
N GLU A 268 25.92 -12.71 -2.80
CA GLU A 268 26.46 -13.88 -3.50
C GLU A 268 27.57 -13.50 -4.48
N LEU A 269 27.40 -12.39 -5.20
CA LEU A 269 28.43 -11.87 -6.11
C LEU A 269 29.68 -11.40 -5.36
N GLN A 270 29.51 -10.77 -4.19
CA GLN A 270 30.63 -10.42 -3.30
C GLN A 270 31.35 -11.66 -2.76
N ASP A 271 30.61 -12.69 -2.35
CA ASP A 271 31.19 -13.95 -1.87
C ASP A 271 31.94 -14.69 -2.99
N GLN A 272 31.41 -14.70 -4.22
CA GLN A 272 32.10 -15.25 -5.38
C GLN A 272 33.39 -14.50 -5.70
N LYS A 273 33.36 -13.16 -5.66
CA LYS A 273 34.55 -12.33 -5.86
C LYS A 273 35.61 -12.62 -4.79
N PHE A 274 35.20 -12.66 -3.52
CA PHE A 274 36.12 -12.96 -2.41
C PHE A 274 36.75 -14.34 -2.54
N ARG A 275 35.98 -15.37 -2.91
CA ARG A 275 36.50 -16.73 -3.15
C ARG A 275 37.51 -16.76 -4.30
N LEU A 276 37.22 -16.05 -5.39
CA LEU A 276 38.13 -15.96 -6.54
C LEU A 276 39.45 -15.28 -6.16
N ASP A 277 39.37 -14.13 -5.47
CA ASP A 277 40.54 -13.38 -5.02
C ASP A 277 41.39 -14.22 -4.04
N THR A 278 40.74 -14.91 -3.09
CA THR A 278 41.41 -15.80 -2.12
C THR A 278 42.07 -16.99 -2.81
N ALA A 279 41.39 -17.63 -3.76
CA ALA A 279 41.93 -18.77 -4.50
C ALA A 279 43.14 -18.37 -5.33
N ILE A 280 43.10 -17.22 -5.99
CA ILE A 280 44.19 -16.71 -6.83
C ILE A 280 45.42 -16.31 -5.97
N ASN A 281 45.21 -15.70 -4.81
CA ASN A 281 46.30 -15.24 -3.94
C ASN A 281 46.94 -16.35 -3.10
N ASN A 282 46.22 -17.42 -2.79
CA ASN A 282 46.78 -18.58 -2.08
C ASN A 282 47.47 -19.62 -2.99
N MET A 283 47.61 -19.37 -4.30
CA MET A 283 48.42 -20.22 -5.16
C MET A 283 49.92 -20.01 -4.91
N GLY A 284 50.70 -21.09 -4.88
CA GLY A 284 52.17 -21.02 -4.74
C GLY A 284 52.89 -20.37 -5.93
N GLU A 285 52.19 -20.22 -7.07
CA GLU A 285 52.68 -19.59 -8.30
C GLU A 285 52.28 -18.12 -8.41
N GLY A 286 53.19 -17.29 -8.91
CA GLY A 286 52.90 -15.91 -9.29
C GLY A 286 52.14 -15.88 -10.61
N LEU A 287 50.92 -15.36 -10.60
CA LEU A 287 50.04 -15.27 -11.76
C LEU A 287 49.86 -13.81 -12.18
N CYS A 288 50.02 -13.53 -13.47
CA CYS A 288 49.53 -12.29 -14.07
C CYS A 288 48.95 -12.52 -15.48
N MET A 289 48.08 -11.61 -15.92
CA MET A 289 47.47 -11.65 -17.23
C MET A 289 47.50 -10.28 -17.87
N PHE A 290 47.79 -10.22 -19.17
CA PHE A 290 47.82 -8.98 -19.95
C PHE A 290 46.80 -9.02 -21.09
N ASP A 291 46.25 -7.87 -21.47
CA ASP A 291 45.40 -7.70 -22.65
C ASP A 291 46.22 -7.62 -23.96
N ALA A 292 45.52 -7.40 -25.09
CA ALA A 292 46.12 -7.35 -26.42
C ALA A 292 47.12 -6.18 -26.56
N GLU A 293 46.88 -5.08 -25.84
CA GLU A 293 47.70 -3.87 -25.77
C GLU A 293 48.86 -3.99 -24.76
N LYS A 294 49.03 -5.15 -24.13
CA LYS A 294 50.04 -5.45 -23.10
C LYS A 294 49.86 -4.63 -21.81
N ARG A 295 48.62 -4.38 -21.40
CA ARG A 295 48.28 -3.80 -20.09
C ARG A 295 47.80 -4.87 -19.13
N LEU A 296 48.11 -4.70 -17.86
CA LEU A 296 47.83 -5.68 -16.80
C LEU A 296 46.32 -5.80 -16.56
N VAL A 297 45.77 -7.01 -16.57
CA VAL A 297 44.34 -7.30 -16.35
C VAL A 297 44.13 -7.93 -14.97
N ILE A 298 44.96 -8.91 -14.61
CA ILE A 298 44.94 -9.60 -13.30
C ILE A 298 46.39 -9.79 -12.86
N CYS A 299 46.68 -9.63 -11.57
CA CYS A 299 47.88 -10.13 -10.91
C CYS A 299 47.54 -10.61 -9.50
N ASN A 300 48.20 -11.68 -9.05
CA ASN A 300 48.09 -12.15 -7.67
C ASN A 300 49.22 -11.63 -6.79
N ASP A 301 49.05 -11.70 -5.48
CA ASP A 301 50.04 -11.23 -4.50
C ASP A 301 51.37 -11.97 -4.65
N ARG A 302 51.31 -13.26 -4.97
CA ARG A 302 52.51 -14.08 -5.18
C ARG A 302 53.38 -13.56 -6.33
N TYR A 303 52.78 -13.04 -7.40
CA TYR A 303 53.50 -12.40 -8.50
C TYR A 303 54.20 -11.11 -8.03
N ALA A 304 53.52 -10.30 -7.22
CA ALA A 304 54.08 -9.09 -6.64
C ALA A 304 55.26 -9.39 -5.72
N GLU A 305 55.15 -10.40 -4.86
CA GLU A 305 56.20 -10.86 -3.95
C GLU A 305 57.44 -11.39 -4.69
N MET A 306 57.23 -12.28 -5.67
CA MET A 306 58.33 -12.91 -6.43
C MET A 306 59.20 -11.85 -7.13
N TYR A 307 58.55 -10.80 -7.66
CA TYR A 307 59.22 -9.75 -8.41
C TYR A 307 59.40 -8.44 -7.63
N ARG A 308 59.10 -8.40 -6.33
CA ARG A 308 59.20 -7.21 -5.46
C ARG A 308 58.62 -5.95 -6.12
N LEU A 309 57.40 -6.08 -6.65
CA LEU A 309 56.73 -5.01 -7.37
C LEU A 309 56.04 -4.06 -6.37
N PRO A 310 56.17 -2.73 -6.56
CA PRO A 310 55.50 -1.77 -5.70
C PRO A 310 54.01 -1.64 -6.08
N PRO A 311 53.13 -1.21 -5.16
CA PRO A 311 51.67 -1.21 -5.36
C PRO A 311 51.19 -0.42 -6.58
N GLU A 312 51.96 0.57 -7.03
CA GLU A 312 51.65 1.40 -8.19
C GLU A 312 51.67 0.59 -9.49
N LEU A 313 52.49 -0.47 -9.56
CA LEU A 313 52.62 -1.33 -10.74
C LEU A 313 51.68 -2.54 -10.73
N LEU A 314 50.87 -2.69 -9.68
CA LEU A 314 49.88 -3.78 -9.54
C LEU A 314 48.48 -3.38 -10.01
N LYS A 315 48.27 -2.10 -10.37
CA LYS A 315 46.96 -1.60 -10.80
C LYS A 315 46.58 -2.18 -12.17
N THR A 316 45.33 -2.60 -12.32
CA THR A 316 44.75 -2.95 -13.63
C THR A 316 44.96 -1.78 -14.61
N GLY A 317 45.44 -2.09 -15.81
CA GLY A 317 45.81 -1.12 -16.85
C GLY A 317 47.31 -0.77 -16.90
N THR A 318 48.12 -1.22 -15.93
CA THR A 318 49.57 -0.96 -15.89
C THR A 318 50.27 -1.54 -17.13
N PRO A 319 51.05 -0.75 -17.89
CA PRO A 319 51.80 -1.26 -19.04
C PRO A 319 52.83 -2.31 -18.63
N HIS A 320 52.87 -3.44 -19.35
CA HIS A 320 53.85 -4.51 -19.11
C HIS A 320 55.30 -4.00 -19.23
N HIS A 321 55.53 -2.98 -20.06
CA HIS A 321 56.82 -2.30 -20.16
C HIS A 321 57.32 -1.79 -18.81
N ASP A 322 56.46 -1.14 -18.04
CA ASP A 322 56.85 -0.49 -16.78
C ASP A 322 57.20 -1.54 -15.71
N ILE A 323 56.49 -2.67 -15.72
CA ILE A 323 56.77 -3.84 -14.87
C ILE A 323 58.14 -4.45 -15.23
N ILE A 324 58.43 -4.64 -16.52
CA ILE A 324 59.72 -5.20 -16.97
C ILE A 324 60.87 -4.23 -16.70
N LYS A 325 60.66 -2.93 -16.93
CA LYS A 325 61.63 -1.87 -16.61
C LYS A 325 61.99 -1.90 -15.13
N HIS A 326 60.99 -1.94 -14.24
CA HIS A 326 61.20 -2.05 -12.79
C HIS A 326 62.00 -3.29 -12.42
N ARG A 327 61.67 -4.45 -12.99
CA ARG A 327 62.36 -5.73 -12.72
C ARG A 327 63.84 -5.70 -13.07
N ILE A 328 64.22 -4.95 -14.10
CA ILE A 328 65.61 -4.92 -14.60
C ILE A 328 66.42 -3.82 -13.92
N VAL A 329 65.86 -2.61 -13.81
CA VAL A 329 66.54 -1.46 -13.17
C VAL A 329 66.81 -1.74 -11.69
N ASN A 330 65.89 -2.41 -10.99
CA ASN A 330 66.08 -2.77 -9.58
C ASN A 330 66.84 -4.10 -9.38
N GLY A 331 67.43 -4.65 -10.45
CA GLY A 331 68.28 -5.84 -10.35
C GLY A 331 67.57 -7.08 -9.81
N ILE A 332 66.28 -7.27 -10.11
CA ILE A 332 65.55 -8.46 -9.66
C ILE A 332 65.95 -9.68 -10.48
N LEU A 333 66.23 -9.49 -11.78
CA LEU A 333 66.77 -10.52 -12.67
C LEU A 333 68.29 -10.44 -12.74
N LYS A 334 68.96 -11.59 -12.82
CA LYS A 334 70.41 -11.69 -13.00
C LYS A 334 70.81 -11.19 -14.40
N GLY A 335 71.63 -10.14 -14.46
CA GLY A 335 72.05 -9.51 -15.72
C GLY A 335 72.38 -8.03 -15.56
N GLU A 336 72.51 -7.33 -16.68
CA GLU A 336 72.75 -5.88 -16.72
C GLU A 336 71.50 -5.10 -16.26
N THR A 337 71.67 -4.13 -15.37
CA THR A 337 70.56 -3.37 -14.73
C THR A 337 70.24 -2.04 -15.43
N SER A 338 70.68 -1.89 -16.69
CA SER A 338 70.53 -0.66 -17.48
C SER A 338 69.16 -0.58 -18.17
N GLU A 339 68.72 0.64 -18.51
CA GLU A 339 67.51 0.84 -19.32
C GLU A 339 67.63 0.25 -20.73
N SER A 340 68.84 0.19 -21.28
CA SER A 340 69.12 -0.49 -22.55
C SER A 340 68.88 -2.00 -22.44
N ALA A 341 69.25 -2.63 -21.32
CA ALA A 341 68.94 -4.02 -21.05
C ALA A 341 67.43 -4.28 -20.93
N ALA A 342 66.68 -3.34 -20.33
CA ALA A 342 65.21 -3.42 -20.28
C ALA A 342 64.56 -3.40 -21.67
N THR A 343 65.06 -2.53 -22.55
CA THR A 343 64.60 -2.42 -23.93
C THR A 343 64.90 -3.69 -24.74
N LEU A 344 66.07 -4.31 -24.51
CA LEU A 344 66.48 -5.56 -25.15
C LEU A 344 65.63 -6.76 -24.68
N VAL A 345 65.31 -6.85 -23.40
CA VAL A 345 64.42 -7.90 -22.87
C VAL A 345 63.00 -7.72 -23.44
N MET A 346 62.53 -6.48 -23.58
CA MET A 346 61.23 -6.18 -24.19
C MET A 346 61.16 -6.54 -25.68
N SER A 347 62.21 -6.28 -26.45
CA SER A 347 62.26 -6.66 -27.87
C SER A 347 62.28 -8.18 -28.04
N ARG A 348 63.08 -8.89 -27.22
CA ARG A 348 63.09 -10.36 -27.17
C ARG A 348 61.73 -10.93 -26.77
N LEU A 349 61.05 -10.31 -25.81
CA LEU A 349 59.70 -10.69 -25.39
C LEU A 349 58.64 -10.42 -26.45
N GLY A 350 58.80 -9.36 -27.24
CA GLY A 350 57.93 -9.04 -28.37
C GLY A 350 58.09 -9.99 -29.56
N ALA A 351 59.27 -10.59 -29.72
CA ALA A 351 59.58 -11.56 -30.78
C ALA A 351 59.08 -12.98 -30.50
N LEU A 352 58.59 -13.27 -29.29
CA LEU A 352 58.04 -14.59 -28.95
C LEU A 352 56.71 -14.84 -29.71
N PRO A 353 56.46 -16.08 -30.17
CA PRO A 353 55.26 -16.44 -30.91
C PRO A 353 54.00 -16.11 -30.11
N ARG A 354 53.07 -15.39 -30.74
CA ARG A 354 51.90 -14.85 -30.04
C ARG A 354 50.88 -15.93 -29.64
N ASN A 355 50.82 -17.04 -30.38
CA ASN A 355 49.79 -18.07 -30.26
C ASN A 355 50.30 -19.40 -29.70
N GLU A 356 51.56 -19.45 -29.24
CA GLU A 356 52.16 -20.68 -28.73
C GLU A 356 52.46 -20.56 -27.24
N THR A 357 52.43 -21.71 -26.56
CA THR A 357 52.89 -21.81 -25.17
C THR A 357 54.41 -21.80 -25.16
N SER A 358 55.01 -20.91 -24.36
CA SER A 358 56.46 -20.86 -24.16
C SER A 358 56.79 -20.92 -22.68
N SER A 359 57.87 -21.63 -22.34
CA SER A 359 58.37 -21.74 -20.96
C SER A 359 59.86 -21.50 -20.92
N ARG A 360 60.35 -20.82 -19.88
CA ARG A 360 61.77 -20.50 -19.70
C ARG A 360 62.12 -20.42 -18.23
N ILE A 361 63.39 -20.65 -17.91
CA ILE A 361 63.93 -20.48 -16.56
C ILE A 361 64.65 -19.13 -16.52
N GLU A 362 64.28 -18.30 -15.56
CA GLU A 362 64.96 -17.04 -15.23
C GLU A 362 65.67 -17.19 -13.89
N GLU A 363 66.90 -16.71 -13.81
CA GLU A 363 67.65 -16.66 -12.56
C GLU A 363 67.51 -15.25 -11.97
N LEU A 364 67.03 -15.17 -10.73
CA LEU A 364 66.92 -13.94 -9.95
C LEU A 364 68.31 -13.55 -9.42
N ALA A 365 68.53 -12.27 -9.14
CA ALA A 365 69.82 -11.79 -8.63
C ALA A 365 70.18 -12.34 -7.23
N ASP A 366 69.19 -12.86 -6.49
CA ASP A 366 69.38 -13.53 -5.20
C ASP A 366 69.73 -15.03 -5.32
N GLY A 367 70.01 -15.50 -6.54
CA GLY A 367 70.42 -16.89 -6.81
C GLY A 367 69.26 -17.89 -6.91
N ARG A 368 68.00 -17.46 -6.70
CA ARG A 368 66.82 -18.30 -6.93
C ARG A 368 66.53 -18.42 -8.43
N SER A 369 66.07 -19.58 -8.87
CA SER A 369 65.58 -19.78 -10.24
C SER A 369 64.05 -19.86 -10.26
N ILE A 370 63.42 -19.19 -11.21
CA ILE A 370 61.97 -19.21 -11.42
C ILE A 370 61.66 -19.72 -12.83
N CYS A 371 60.65 -20.58 -12.95
CA CYS A 371 60.12 -21.02 -14.23
C CYS A 371 58.97 -20.10 -14.64
N VAL A 372 59.10 -19.44 -15.79
CA VAL A 372 58.09 -18.55 -16.35
C VAL A 372 57.42 -19.23 -17.54
N THR A 373 56.13 -19.49 -17.43
CA THR A 373 55.33 -20.08 -18.50
C THR A 373 54.32 -19.06 -19.02
N ARG A 374 54.26 -18.87 -20.34
CA ARG A 374 53.34 -17.97 -21.03
C ARG A 374 52.42 -18.77 -21.92
N GLN A 375 51.11 -18.56 -21.75
CA GLN A 375 50.06 -19.25 -22.50
C GLN A 375 49.06 -18.22 -23.06
N PRO A 376 48.64 -18.36 -24.33
CA PRO A 376 47.53 -17.58 -24.86
C PRO A 376 46.21 -18.02 -24.20
N VAL A 377 45.33 -17.06 -23.93
CA VAL A 377 43.98 -17.27 -23.41
C VAL A 377 42.97 -16.69 -24.41
N ALA A 378 41.70 -17.09 -24.32
CA ALA A 378 40.62 -16.53 -25.14
C ALA A 378 40.57 -14.98 -25.08
N ALA A 379 40.03 -14.36 -26.13
CA ALA A 379 39.88 -12.90 -26.25
C ALA A 379 41.18 -12.08 -26.26
N GLY A 380 42.30 -12.67 -26.73
CA GLY A 380 43.57 -11.94 -26.91
C GLY A 380 44.37 -11.73 -25.62
N LEU A 381 43.89 -12.28 -24.50
CA LEU A 381 44.56 -12.26 -23.20
C LEU A 381 45.77 -13.20 -23.18
N ARG A 382 46.79 -12.85 -22.39
CA ARG A 382 48.01 -13.65 -22.25
C ARG A 382 48.30 -13.92 -20.78
N ARG A 383 48.18 -15.19 -20.37
CA ARG A 383 48.49 -15.64 -19.01
C ARG A 383 49.99 -15.87 -18.88
N THR A 384 50.58 -15.35 -17.81
CA THR A 384 51.95 -15.66 -17.39
C THR A 384 51.88 -16.23 -15.98
N SER A 385 52.33 -17.48 -15.81
CA SER A 385 52.56 -18.07 -14.49
C SER A 385 54.06 -18.17 -14.22
N THR A 386 54.43 -17.95 -12.96
CA THR A 386 55.80 -18.02 -12.47
C THR A 386 55.84 -18.96 -11.27
N SER A 387 56.64 -20.02 -11.31
CA SER A 387 56.79 -20.95 -10.20
C SER A 387 58.25 -21.07 -9.76
N PRO A 388 58.55 -21.39 -8.49
CA PRO A 388 59.91 -21.69 -8.06
C PRO A 388 60.43 -22.92 -8.82
N SER A 389 61.61 -22.82 -9.42
CA SER A 389 62.30 -23.98 -9.98
C SER A 389 62.98 -24.72 -8.84
N ASN A 390 62.42 -25.84 -8.36
CA ASN A 390 63.11 -26.72 -7.42
C ASN A 390 64.49 -27.09 -7.99
N GLY A 391 65.54 -26.64 -7.33
CA GLY A 391 66.93 -26.64 -7.80
C GLY A 391 67.54 -28.02 -7.91
N GLY A 392 67.08 -28.85 -8.85
CA GLY A 392 67.50 -30.24 -8.93
C GLY A 392 67.85 -30.79 -10.32
N LEU A 393 67.70 -30.04 -11.42
CA LEU A 393 68.02 -30.59 -12.74
C LEU A 393 68.80 -29.59 -13.58
N LYS A 394 70.13 -29.81 -13.66
CA LYS A 394 71.02 -29.11 -14.60
C LYS A 394 70.50 -29.29 -16.04
N PRO A 395 70.49 -28.22 -16.85
CA PRO A 395 70.16 -28.31 -18.27
C PRO A 395 71.05 -29.36 -18.97
N GLY A 396 70.44 -30.30 -19.68
CA GLY A 396 71.16 -31.33 -20.44
C GLY A 396 71.34 -32.70 -19.77
N SER A 397 70.87 -32.90 -18.53
CA SER A 397 70.85 -34.23 -17.89
C SER A 397 69.92 -35.22 -18.64
N PRO A 398 70.15 -36.55 -18.54
CA PRO A 398 69.31 -37.55 -19.21
C PRO A 398 67.83 -37.46 -18.81
N ILE A 399 67.55 -37.06 -17.56
CA ILE A 399 66.20 -36.84 -17.01
C ILE A 399 65.55 -35.56 -17.61
N TRP A 400 66.35 -34.52 -17.91
CA TRP A 400 65.89 -33.30 -18.58
C TRP A 400 65.50 -33.54 -20.05
N ARG A 401 66.21 -34.44 -20.75
CA ARG A 401 65.88 -34.83 -22.14
C ARG A 401 64.70 -35.80 -22.25
N SER A 402 64.41 -36.59 -21.20
CA SER A 402 63.25 -37.50 -21.19
C SER A 402 61.92 -36.78 -20.89
N MET A 403 61.93 -35.72 -20.08
CA MET A 403 60.75 -34.89 -19.80
C MET A 403 60.30 -34.03 -21.00
N THR A 404 61.21 -33.65 -21.89
CA THR A 404 60.89 -32.83 -23.09
C THR A 404 60.43 -33.66 -24.30
N ARG A 405 60.48 -35.01 -24.21
CA ARG A 405 60.06 -35.93 -25.29
C ARG A 405 58.98 -36.96 -24.89
N SER A 406 58.51 -36.98 -23.64
CA SER A 406 57.49 -37.94 -23.19
C SER A 406 56.06 -37.39 -23.35
N PRO A 407 55.10 -38.14 -23.96
CA PRO A 407 53.70 -37.73 -24.06
C PRO A 407 52.96 -37.71 -22.71
N ILE A 408 53.56 -38.22 -21.64
CA ILE A 408 52.93 -38.39 -20.33
C ILE A 408 52.74 -37.06 -19.58
N CYS A 409 53.47 -35.99 -19.95
CA CYS A 409 53.17 -34.63 -19.47
C CYS A 409 51.96 -33.97 -20.15
N ARG A 410 51.30 -34.61 -21.13
CA ARG A 410 49.96 -34.16 -21.60
C ARG A 410 48.84 -34.49 -20.61
N ILE A 411 49.09 -35.31 -19.58
CA ILE A 411 48.04 -35.82 -18.69
C ILE A 411 47.80 -34.90 -17.48
N ALA A 412 48.69 -33.96 -17.15
CA ALA A 412 48.43 -32.95 -16.12
C ALA A 412 47.49 -31.80 -16.58
N CYS A 413 47.03 -31.82 -17.84
CA CYS A 413 46.00 -30.93 -18.38
C CYS A 413 44.63 -31.62 -18.59
N CYS A 414 44.42 -32.85 -18.09
CA CYS A 414 43.13 -33.54 -18.21
C CYS A 414 42.17 -33.38 -17.01
N PHE A 415 42.51 -32.59 -15.99
CA PHE A 415 41.54 -32.12 -14.99
C PHE A 415 41.06 -30.70 -15.31
N GLY A 416 40.48 -30.52 -16.51
CA GLY A 416 39.97 -29.23 -16.98
C GLY A 416 38.68 -29.30 -17.80
N THR A 417 38.16 -30.50 -18.10
CA THR A 417 36.92 -30.66 -18.89
C THR A 417 36.06 -31.79 -18.32
N GLY A 418 35.30 -31.46 -17.28
CA GLY A 418 34.36 -32.37 -16.63
C GLY A 418 33.30 -31.67 -15.79
N TRP A 419 32.87 -30.47 -16.20
CA TRP A 419 31.72 -29.76 -15.61
C TRP A 419 30.71 -29.46 -16.72
N ASN A 420 30.00 -30.49 -17.16
CA ASN A 420 28.65 -30.40 -17.74
C ASN A 420 28.22 -31.78 -18.23
N ARG A 421 27.72 -32.59 -17.29
CA ARG A 421 26.64 -33.59 -17.46
C ARG A 421 26.59 -34.35 -16.15
N LEU A 422 25.59 -34.06 -15.33
CA LEU A 422 24.87 -34.97 -14.43
C LEU A 422 24.05 -34.12 -13.45
N PHE A 423 22.91 -33.62 -13.91
CA PHE A 423 21.70 -33.66 -13.09
C PHE A 423 20.77 -34.65 -13.80
N PRO A 424 20.31 -35.69 -13.08
CA PRO A 424 18.96 -35.61 -12.58
C PRO A 424 18.85 -35.91 -11.07
N SER A 425 18.06 -35.08 -10.39
CA SER A 425 17.17 -35.37 -9.26
C SER A 425 17.41 -36.65 -8.44
N HIS A 426 17.84 -36.52 -7.18
CA HIS A 426 17.03 -36.76 -5.96
C HIS A 426 17.89 -36.91 -4.70
N ALA A 427 17.42 -36.24 -3.63
CA ALA A 427 17.41 -36.66 -2.22
C ALA A 427 18.70 -37.15 -1.52
N GLY A 428 18.99 -36.51 -0.38
CA GLY A 428 19.33 -37.23 0.84
C GLY A 428 20.76 -37.08 1.37
N GLU A 429 20.83 -36.44 2.52
CA GLU A 429 21.78 -36.71 3.61
C GLU A 429 23.24 -36.26 3.46
N GLY A 430 23.68 -35.54 4.51
CA GLY A 430 24.99 -34.94 4.58
C GLY A 430 26.10 -35.92 4.87
N ARG A 431 27.33 -35.45 4.61
CA ARG A 431 28.42 -35.55 5.58
C ARG A 431 29.59 -34.67 5.12
N ILE A 432 30.04 -33.91 6.10
CA ILE A 432 31.28 -33.14 6.22
C ILE A 432 32.47 -34.00 5.81
N TRP A 433 33.42 -33.46 5.03
CA TRP A 433 34.84 -33.82 5.17
C TRP A 433 35.74 -32.60 4.89
N GLN A 434 36.47 -32.23 5.94
CA GLN A 434 37.65 -31.35 5.92
C GLN A 434 38.84 -32.09 5.31
N CYS A 435 39.65 -31.38 4.54
CA CYS A 435 41.12 -31.42 4.56
C CYS A 435 41.64 -30.10 3.98
#